data_AF-A0A959TEI4-F1
#
_entry.id   AF-A0A959TEI4-F1
#
_cell.length_a   1.000
_cell.length_b   1.000
_cell.length_c   1.000
_cell.angle_alpha   90.00
_cell.angle_beta   90.00
_cell.angle_gamma   90.00
#
_symmetry.space_group_name_H-M   'P 1'
#
loop_
_entity.id
_entity.type
_entity.pdbx_description
1 polymer ?
#
loop_
_entity_poly.entity_id
_entity_poly.type
_entity_poly.pdbx_seq_one_letter_code
_entity_poly.pdbx_strand_id
1 'polypeptide(L)'
;VFTVSGFWHGANWTFLAWGLLNGLYFVPLVLARGRGTGSAIVAQGRPFPSGTELRGMATTFLLTVLAWVAFRADSLGDALTIYGTMASSSLFEFPLVRDPRGMAIAGSCIAFMLLLEWWNRERQYGLQLDAVTARPVRLLCYYATVFMLFAFAPMDSGQFIYFQF
;
A
#
# COMPACT_ATOMS: atom_id res chain seq x y z
N VAL A 1 -1.44 -12.31 -18.54
CA VAL A 1 -1.79 -10.94 -18.07
C VAL A 1 -0.69 -10.38 -17.18
N PHE A 2 -0.42 -10.93 -15.99
CA PHE A 2 0.57 -10.36 -15.06
C PHE A 2 2.00 -10.27 -15.59
N THR A 3 2.49 -11.31 -16.28
CA THR A 3 3.82 -11.27 -16.92
C THR A 3 3.91 -10.22 -18.04
N VAL A 4 2.85 -10.06 -18.83
CA VAL A 4 2.78 -9.03 -19.88
C VAL A 4 2.74 -7.63 -19.24
N SER A 5 2.06 -7.48 -18.10
CA SER A 5 2.10 -6.25 -17.30
C SER A 5 3.50 -5.94 -16.80
N GLY A 6 4.29 -6.95 -16.41
CA GLY A 6 5.69 -6.76 -16.05
C GLY A 6 6.51 -6.19 -17.21
N PHE A 7 6.40 -6.80 -18.39
CA PHE A 7 7.09 -6.30 -19.59
C PHE A 7 6.63 -4.90 -20.04
N TRP A 8 5.41 -4.46 -19.70
CA TRP A 8 4.97 -3.09 -19.94
C TRP A 8 5.77 -2.06 -19.12
N HIS A 9 6.23 -2.44 -17.93
CA HIS A 9 7.03 -1.56 -17.07
C HIS A 9 8.52 -1.52 -17.46
N GLY A 10 9.04 -2.56 -18.10
CA GLY A 10 10.39 -2.55 -18.64
C GLY A 10 10.91 -3.93 -19.04
N ALA A 11 12.06 -3.96 -19.70
CA ALA A 11 12.68 -5.20 -20.19
C ALA A 11 13.59 -5.90 -19.15
N ASN A 12 13.63 -5.43 -17.91
CA ASN A 12 14.44 -6.02 -16.84
C ASN A 12 13.79 -7.31 -16.28
N TRP A 13 14.61 -8.26 -15.88
CA TRP A 13 14.19 -9.53 -15.26
C TRP A 13 13.43 -9.32 -13.94
N THR A 14 13.69 -8.22 -13.25
CA THR A 14 13.00 -7.78 -12.03
C THR A 14 11.49 -7.62 -12.27
N PHE A 15 11.09 -6.98 -13.38
CA PHE A 15 9.69 -6.84 -13.77
C PHE A 15 9.02 -8.15 -14.17
N LEU A 16 9.76 -9.07 -14.80
CA LEU A 16 9.26 -10.42 -15.07
C LEU A 16 8.99 -11.17 -13.76
N ALA A 17 9.93 -11.14 -12.81
CA ALA A 17 9.76 -11.76 -11.50
C ALA A 17 8.58 -11.16 -10.74
N TRP A 18 8.44 -9.83 -10.73
CA TRP A 18 7.27 -9.15 -10.14
C TRP A 18 5.95 -9.60 -10.77
N GLY A 19 5.88 -9.69 -12.10
CA GLY A 19 4.69 -10.15 -12.81
C GLY A 19 4.35 -11.62 -12.49
N LEU A 20 5.36 -12.48 -12.38
CA LEU A 20 5.20 -13.87 -11.97
C LEU A 20 4.69 -13.99 -10.53
N LEU A 21 5.26 -13.23 -9.57
CA LEU A 21 4.80 -13.23 -8.18
C LEU A 21 3.32 -12.85 -8.06
N ASN A 22 2.89 -11.78 -8.72
CA ASN A 22 1.48 -11.37 -8.72
C ASN A 22 0.57 -12.44 -9.36
N GLY A 23 1.02 -13.07 -10.44
CA GLY A 23 0.31 -14.19 -11.05
C GLY A 23 0.15 -15.37 -10.09
N LEU A 24 1.23 -15.75 -9.40
CA LEU A 24 1.23 -16.82 -8.41
C LEU A 24 0.29 -16.52 -7.24
N TYR A 25 0.23 -15.27 -6.77
CA TYR A 25 -0.66 -14.87 -5.67
C TYR A 25 -2.14 -14.87 -6.10
N PHE A 26 -2.42 -14.59 -7.36
CA PHE A 26 -3.78 -14.56 -7.89
C PHE A 26 -4.37 -15.95 -8.13
N VAL A 27 -3.54 -16.94 -8.51
CA VAL A 27 -4.01 -18.30 -8.83
C VAL A 27 -4.81 -18.95 -7.70
N PRO A 28 -4.33 -19.01 -6.44
CA PRO A 28 -5.10 -19.55 -5.32
C PRO A 28 -6.43 -18.84 -5.10
N LEU A 29 -6.48 -17.52 -5.32
CA LEU A 29 -7.69 -16.73 -5.15
C LEU A 29 -8.76 -17.10 -6.18
N VAL A 30 -8.37 -17.31 -7.44
CA VAL A 30 -9.28 -17.77 -8.51
C VAL A 30 -9.76 -19.19 -8.24
N LEU A 31 -8.87 -20.09 -7.79
CA LEU A 31 -9.24 -21.46 -7.46
C LEU A 31 -10.15 -21.54 -6.22
N ALA A 32 -10.01 -20.60 -5.29
CA ALA A 32 -10.84 -20.51 -4.08
C ALA A 32 -12.20 -19.86 -4.30
N ARG A 33 -12.46 -19.16 -5.42
CA ARG A 33 -13.70 -18.41 -5.72
C ARG A 33 -14.99 -19.24 -5.68
N GLY A 34 -14.93 -20.57 -5.65
CA GLY A 34 -16.09 -21.44 -5.44
C GLY A 34 -16.54 -21.59 -3.98
N ARG A 35 -15.77 -21.09 -3.01
CA ARG A 35 -16.08 -21.18 -1.57
C ARG A 35 -16.51 -19.80 -1.08
N GLY A 36 -17.83 -19.56 -1.07
CA GLY A 36 -18.48 -18.29 -0.75
C GLY A 36 -17.70 -17.43 0.24
N THR A 37 -16.96 -16.46 -0.29
CA THR A 37 -16.27 -15.47 0.52
C THR A 37 -17.34 -14.51 1.03
N GLY A 38 -17.31 -14.19 2.32
CA GLY A 38 -18.22 -13.22 2.93
C GLY A 38 -18.13 -11.84 2.26
N SER A 39 -18.74 -10.82 2.89
CA SER A 39 -18.72 -9.45 2.36
C SER A 39 -17.36 -9.05 1.79
N ALA A 40 -17.37 -8.43 0.60
CA ALA A 40 -16.16 -7.87 0.01
C ALA A 40 -15.54 -6.76 0.89
N ILE A 41 -16.32 -6.22 1.84
CA ILE A 41 -15.90 -5.15 2.72
C ILE A 41 -15.42 -5.74 4.05
N VAL A 42 -14.17 -5.47 4.40
CA VAL A 42 -13.59 -5.85 5.68
C VAL A 42 -14.32 -5.16 6.83
N ALA A 43 -14.63 -5.91 7.89
CA ALA A 43 -15.29 -5.42 9.08
C ALA A 43 -16.64 -4.74 8.78
N GLN A 44 -17.40 -5.25 7.81
CA GLN A 44 -18.72 -4.69 7.49
C GLN A 44 -19.62 -4.70 8.73
N GLY A 45 -20.23 -3.55 9.04
CA GLY A 45 -21.10 -3.33 10.19
C GLY A 45 -20.39 -3.36 11.55
N ARG A 46 -19.05 -3.45 11.59
CA ARG A 46 -18.26 -3.63 12.82
C ARG A 46 -17.05 -2.71 12.85
N PRO A 47 -16.67 -2.10 13.99
CA PRO A 47 -15.54 -1.17 14.01
C PRO A 47 -14.17 -1.83 13.74
N PHE A 48 -14.04 -3.14 13.99
CA PHE A 48 -12.78 -3.88 13.90
C PHE A 48 -12.93 -5.17 13.08
N PRO A 49 -11.86 -5.59 12.37
CA PRO A 49 -11.85 -6.83 11.62
C PRO A 49 -11.84 -8.03 12.56
N SER A 50 -12.44 -9.14 12.12
CA SER A 50 -12.24 -10.44 12.74
C SER A 50 -10.81 -10.95 12.52
N GLY A 51 -10.39 -11.95 13.29
CA GLY A 51 -9.06 -12.56 13.13
C GLY A 51 -8.82 -13.19 11.74
N THR A 52 -9.87 -13.64 11.06
CA THR A 52 -9.77 -14.14 9.67
C THR A 52 -9.54 -13.00 8.68
N GLU A 53 -10.28 -11.90 8.82
CA GLU A 53 -10.11 -10.69 8.01
C GLU A 53 -8.72 -10.07 8.24
N LEU A 54 -8.28 -9.95 9.49
CA LEU A 54 -6.97 -9.41 9.84
C LEU A 54 -5.84 -10.25 9.22
N ARG A 55 -5.95 -11.58 9.26
CA ARG A 55 -4.99 -12.48 8.59
C ARG A 55 -5.00 -12.28 7.08
N GLY A 56 -6.16 -12.09 6.47
CA GLY A 56 -6.28 -11.80 5.04
C GLY A 56 -5.62 -10.47 4.66
N MET A 57 -5.85 -9.42 5.45
CA MET A 57 -5.21 -8.11 5.27
C MET A 57 -3.69 -8.22 5.39
N ALA A 58 -3.19 -8.84 6.47
CA ALA A 58 -1.76 -9.01 6.70
C ALA A 58 -1.09 -9.83 5.59
N THR A 59 -1.71 -10.94 5.17
CA THR A 59 -1.21 -11.78 4.08
C THR A 59 -1.13 -10.99 2.77
N THR A 60 -2.18 -10.26 2.42
CA THR A 60 -2.22 -9.47 1.18
C THR A 60 -1.17 -8.36 1.21
N PHE A 61 -1.04 -7.65 2.33
CA PHE A 61 -0.05 -6.60 2.51
C PHE A 61 1.38 -7.15 2.36
N LEU A 62 1.70 -8.24 3.07
CA LEU A 62 3.04 -8.84 3.03
C LEU A 62 3.39 -9.33 1.62
N LEU A 63 2.48 -10.06 0.96
CA LEU A 63 2.71 -10.54 -0.40
C LEU A 63 2.94 -9.37 -1.38
N THR A 64 2.16 -8.30 -1.25
CA THR A 64 2.28 -7.11 -2.09
C THR A 64 3.62 -6.40 -1.88
N VAL A 65 4.01 -6.16 -0.62
CA VAL A 65 5.29 -5.51 -0.30
C VAL A 65 6.48 -6.36 -0.76
N LEU A 66 6.41 -7.68 -0.58
CA LEU A 66 7.45 -8.59 -1.08
C LEU A 66 7.55 -8.55 -2.60
N ALA A 67 6.44 -8.51 -3.34
CA ALA A 67 6.48 -8.34 -4.78
C ALA A 67 7.09 -6.97 -5.17
N TRP A 68 6.75 -5.90 -4.45
CA TRP A 68 7.27 -4.55 -4.74
C TRP A 68 8.79 -4.43 -4.59
N VAL A 69 9.44 -5.25 -3.75
CA VAL A 69 10.91 -5.34 -3.74
C VAL A 69 11.45 -5.73 -5.11
N ALA A 70 10.90 -6.79 -5.72
CA ALA A 70 11.28 -7.21 -7.06
C ALA A 70 10.90 -6.19 -8.14
N PHE A 71 9.88 -5.36 -7.91
CA PHE A 71 9.52 -4.29 -8.86
C PHE A 71 10.52 -3.13 -8.86
N ARG A 72 11.06 -2.78 -7.67
CA ARG A 72 11.86 -1.56 -7.49
C ARG A 72 13.37 -1.78 -7.51
N ALA A 73 13.83 -3.00 -7.24
CA ALA A 73 15.25 -3.31 -7.26
C ALA A 73 15.86 -3.16 -8.66
N ASP A 74 17.12 -2.70 -8.72
CA ASP A 74 17.83 -2.47 -9.99
C ASP A 74 18.19 -3.80 -10.69
N SER A 75 18.37 -4.87 -9.91
CA SER A 75 18.61 -6.23 -10.41
C SER A 75 17.97 -7.31 -9.53
N LEU A 76 17.90 -8.54 -10.04
CA LEU A 76 17.48 -9.70 -9.23
C LEU A 76 18.45 -9.98 -8.08
N GLY A 77 19.75 -9.71 -8.25
CA GLY A 77 20.73 -9.85 -7.19
C GLY A 77 20.47 -8.89 -6.04
N ASP A 78 20.11 -7.64 -6.35
CA ASP A 78 19.75 -6.63 -5.36
C ASP A 78 18.45 -7.01 -4.63
N ALA A 79 17.44 -7.49 -5.36
CA ALA A 79 16.20 -7.99 -4.76
C ALA A 79 16.47 -9.13 -3.77
N LEU A 80 17.29 -10.11 -4.15
CA LEU A 80 17.67 -11.22 -3.26
C LEU A 80 18.46 -10.74 -2.03
N THR A 81 19.33 -9.75 -2.20
CA THR A 81 20.07 -9.13 -1.11
C THR A 81 19.14 -8.44 -0.12
N ILE A 82 18.13 -7.71 -0.62
CA ILE A 82 17.09 -7.07 0.21
C ILE A 82 16.30 -8.12 0.99
N TYR A 83 15.86 -9.20 0.34
CA TYR A 83 15.15 -10.29 1.03
C TYR A 83 16.01 -10.96 2.10
N GLY A 84 17.30 -11.18 1.83
CA GLY A 84 18.25 -11.71 2.82
C GLY A 84 18.43 -10.77 4.01
N THR A 85 18.53 -9.47 3.75
CA THR A 85 18.66 -8.44 4.80
C THR A 85 17.42 -8.34 5.67
N MET A 86 16.23 -8.48 5.11
CA MET A 86 14.97 -8.51 5.86
C MET A 86 14.91 -9.66 6.88
N ALA A 87 15.59 -10.77 6.60
CA ALA A 87 15.68 -11.92 7.50
C ALA A 87 16.87 -11.84 8.48
N SER A 88 17.59 -10.72 8.53
CA SER A 88 18.72 -10.52 9.44
C SER A 88 18.27 -10.05 10.83
N SER A 89 19.19 -10.08 11.80
CA SER A 89 18.93 -9.62 13.17
C SER A 89 18.56 -8.15 13.26
N SER A 90 18.90 -7.33 12.26
CA SER A 90 18.55 -5.91 12.22
C SER A 90 17.04 -5.68 12.17
N LEU A 91 16.25 -6.70 11.84
CA LEU A 91 14.79 -6.66 11.93
C LEU A 91 14.28 -6.31 13.34
N PHE A 92 15.04 -6.68 14.37
CA PHE A 92 14.70 -6.43 15.78
C PHE A 92 15.41 -5.21 16.36
N GLU A 93 16.17 -4.49 15.54
CA GLU A 93 16.88 -3.27 15.94
C GLU A 93 16.04 -2.04 15.62
N PHE A 94 16.13 -1.01 16.47
CA PHE A 94 15.47 0.26 16.18
C PHE A 94 16.23 0.98 15.05
N PRO A 95 15.57 1.38 13.95
CA PRO A 95 16.26 2.00 12.83
C PRO A 95 16.81 3.37 13.23
N LEU A 96 17.97 3.73 12.66
CA LEU A 96 18.52 5.07 12.80
C LEU A 96 17.61 6.07 12.07
N VAL A 97 16.84 6.84 12.81
CA VAL A 97 15.96 7.86 12.25
C VAL A 97 16.75 9.15 12.01
N ARG A 98 17.18 9.36 10.77
CA ARG A 98 17.97 10.55 10.37
C ARG A 98 17.18 11.86 10.47
N ASP A 99 15.87 11.82 10.21
CA ASP A 99 14.98 12.98 10.34
C ASP A 99 13.71 12.61 11.13
N PRO A 100 13.76 12.70 12.48
CA PRO A 100 12.62 12.36 13.33
C PRO A 100 11.40 13.23 13.08
N ARG A 101 11.60 14.50 12.69
CA ARG A 101 10.50 15.44 12.44
C ARG A 101 9.78 15.09 11.16
N GLY A 102 10.50 14.91 10.06
CA GLY A 102 9.91 14.48 8.79
C GLY A 102 9.19 13.14 8.92
N MET A 103 9.79 12.17 9.62
CA MET A 103 9.15 10.88 9.89
C MET A 103 7.86 11.02 10.71
N ALA A 104 7.86 11.86 11.74
CA ALA A 104 6.67 12.12 12.55
C ALA A 104 5.55 12.79 11.74
N ILE A 105 5.88 13.76 10.88
CA ILE A 105 4.90 14.43 10.01
C ILE A 105 4.33 13.42 8.99
N ALA A 106 5.19 12.69 8.27
CA ALA A 106 4.76 11.68 7.30
C ALA A 106 3.89 10.60 7.95
N GLY A 107 4.31 10.08 9.11
CA GLY A 107 3.52 9.11 9.89
C GLY A 107 2.17 9.67 10.32
N SER A 108 2.09 10.94 10.70
CA SER A 108 0.84 11.61 11.06
C SER A 108 -0.10 11.77 9.86
N CYS A 109 0.44 12.12 8.68
CA CYS A 109 -0.33 12.20 7.44
C CYS A 109 -0.87 10.84 7.01
N ILE A 110 -0.04 9.79 7.06
CA ILE A 110 -0.46 8.42 6.76
C ILE A 110 -1.54 7.97 7.75
N ALA A 111 -1.36 8.20 9.05
CA ALA A 111 -2.35 7.86 10.06
C ALA A 111 -3.68 8.58 9.81
N PHE A 112 -3.64 9.89 9.50
CA PHE A 112 -4.82 10.65 9.13
C PHE A 112 -5.56 10.04 7.93
N MET A 113 -4.84 9.70 6.86
CA MET A 113 -5.43 9.08 5.66
C MET A 113 -6.01 7.71 5.95
N LEU A 114 -5.31 6.86 6.70
CA LEU A 114 -5.79 5.52 7.08
C LEU A 114 -7.02 5.60 7.98
N LEU A 115 -7.09 6.57 8.89
CA LEU A 115 -8.28 6.78 9.73
C LEU A 115 -9.49 7.21 8.91
N LEU A 116 -9.31 8.13 7.95
CA LEU A 116 -10.39 8.54 7.05
C LEU A 116 -10.87 7.38 6.17
N GLU A 117 -9.95 6.63 5.58
CA GLU A 117 -10.26 5.44 4.79
C GLU A 117 -11.00 4.40 5.64
N TRP A 118 -10.49 4.11 6.84
CA TRP A 118 -11.12 3.14 7.74
C TRP A 118 -12.52 3.55 8.16
N TRP A 119 -12.73 4.82 8.47
CA TRP A 119 -14.05 5.37 8.85
C TRP A 119 -15.06 5.28 7.71
N ASN A 120 -14.60 5.49 6.46
CA ASN A 120 -15.45 5.53 5.27
C ASN A 120 -15.37 4.25 4.42
N ARG A 121 -14.80 3.15 4.92
CA ARG A 121 -14.59 1.90 4.14
C ARG A 121 -15.85 1.26 3.57
N GLU A 122 -17.03 1.55 4.15
CA GLU A 122 -18.33 1.08 3.64
C GLU A 122 -18.95 2.03 2.61
N ARG A 123 -18.31 3.16 2.35
CA ARG A 123 -18.72 4.18 1.37
C ARG A 123 -18.04 3.91 0.04
N GLN A 124 -18.41 4.69 -0.98
CA GLN A 124 -17.88 4.51 -2.34
C GLN A 124 -16.41 4.94 -2.45
N TYR A 125 -15.97 5.89 -1.62
CA TYR A 125 -14.58 6.38 -1.56
C TYR A 125 -14.26 6.94 -0.17
N GLY A 126 -12.98 6.91 0.23
CA GLY A 126 -12.52 7.25 1.59
C GLY A 126 -12.81 8.67 2.07
N LEU A 127 -12.99 9.63 1.16
CA LEU A 127 -13.33 11.03 1.47
C LEU A 127 -14.83 11.33 1.40
N GLN A 128 -15.71 10.32 1.34
CA GLN A 128 -17.16 10.52 1.30
C GLN A 128 -17.74 10.89 2.67
N LEU A 129 -17.51 12.13 3.11
CA LEU A 129 -17.83 12.60 4.47
C LEU A 129 -19.23 13.21 4.62
N ASP A 130 -20.04 13.22 3.56
CA ASP A 130 -21.25 14.03 3.47
C ASP A 130 -22.36 13.65 4.47
N ALA A 131 -22.46 12.37 4.81
CA ALA A 131 -23.55 11.83 5.63
C ALA A 131 -23.26 11.73 7.13
N VAL A 132 -21.99 11.86 7.54
CA VAL A 132 -21.53 11.44 8.89
C VAL A 132 -20.81 12.53 9.67
N THR A 133 -20.46 13.65 9.02
CA THR A 133 -19.66 14.71 9.65
C THR A 133 -20.31 16.07 9.51
N ALA A 134 -20.16 16.90 10.54
CA ALA A 134 -20.60 18.29 10.50
C ALA A 134 -19.83 19.07 9.43
N ARG A 135 -20.50 20.02 8.77
CA ARG A 135 -19.92 20.82 7.66
C ARG A 135 -18.53 21.42 7.98
N PRO A 136 -18.26 21.98 9.17
CA PRO A 136 -16.93 22.51 9.49
C PRO A 136 -15.85 21.42 9.52
N VAL A 137 -16.15 20.26 10.12
CA VAL A 137 -15.23 19.11 10.22
C VAL A 137 -14.93 18.56 8.83
N ARG A 138 -15.96 18.41 7.99
CA ARG A 138 -15.81 17.97 6.60
C ARG A 138 -14.88 18.88 5.81
N LEU A 139 -15.12 20.21 5.87
CA LEU A 139 -14.28 21.18 5.18
C LEU A 139 -12.84 21.15 5.70
N LEU A 140 -12.65 21.01 7.02
CA LEU A 140 -11.32 20.87 7.61
C LEU A 140 -10.59 19.64 7.06
N CYS A 141 -11.25 18.48 6.98
CA CYS A 141 -10.63 17.27 6.40
C CYS A 141 -10.24 17.46 4.93
N TYR A 142 -11.09 18.11 4.13
CA TYR A 142 -10.78 18.41 2.73
C TYR A 142 -9.61 19.38 2.59
N TYR A 143 -9.63 20.49 3.33
CA TYR A 143 -8.53 21.46 3.31
C TYR A 143 -7.23 20.87 3.87
N ALA A 144 -7.29 20.01 4.88
CA ALA A 144 -6.13 19.29 5.39
C ALA A 144 -5.52 18.38 4.32
N THR A 145 -6.36 17.63 3.58
CA THR A 145 -5.91 16.77 2.48
C THR A 145 -5.25 17.60 1.37
N VAL A 146 -5.88 18.71 0.97
CA VAL A 146 -5.32 19.64 -0.04
C VAL A 146 -4.00 20.23 0.44
N PHE A 147 -3.93 20.67 1.70
CA PHE A 147 -2.70 21.17 2.29
C PHE A 147 -1.59 20.11 2.24
N MET A 148 -1.87 18.86 2.59
CA MET A 148 -0.89 17.77 2.50
C MET A 148 -0.38 17.60 1.06
N LEU A 149 -1.26 17.63 0.06
CA LEU A 149 -0.85 17.54 -1.34
C LEU A 149 0.14 18.64 -1.74
N PHE A 150 -0.09 19.88 -1.29
CA PHE A 150 0.82 21.00 -1.57
C PHE A 150 2.10 20.96 -0.72
N ALA A 151 2.00 20.57 0.56
CA ALA A 151 3.13 20.51 1.47
C ALA A 151 4.17 19.47 1.04
N PHE A 152 3.73 18.40 0.37
CA PHE A 152 4.58 17.32 -0.15
C PHE A 152 4.67 17.32 -1.67
N ALA A 153 4.21 18.38 -2.35
CA ALA A 153 4.36 18.50 -3.79
C ALA A 153 5.85 18.59 -4.12
N PRO A 154 6.36 17.79 -5.08
CA PRO A 154 7.71 17.98 -5.58
C PRO A 154 7.81 19.39 -6.18
N MET A 155 8.77 20.18 -5.69
CA MET A 155 9.02 21.55 -6.18
C MET A 155 9.83 21.56 -7.49
N ASP A 156 10.41 20.43 -7.84
CA ASP A 156 11.28 20.26 -9.00
C ASP A 156 10.47 19.68 -10.17
N SER A 157 10.85 20.00 -11.41
CA SER A 157 10.28 19.44 -12.65
C SER A 157 10.67 17.98 -12.89
N GLY A 158 10.61 17.15 -11.85
CA GLY A 158 10.95 15.74 -11.89
C GLY A 158 10.17 15.00 -12.97
N GLN A 159 10.84 14.05 -13.63
CA GLN A 159 10.17 13.19 -14.60
C GLN A 159 9.02 12.44 -13.92
N PHE A 160 7.91 12.29 -14.65
CA PHE A 160 6.73 11.58 -14.16
C PHE A 160 7.12 10.20 -13.64
N ILE A 161 6.49 9.74 -12.56
CA ILE A 161 6.89 8.51 -11.83
C ILE A 161 7.04 7.28 -12.74
N TYR A 162 6.33 7.24 -13.88
CA TYR A 162 6.44 6.17 -14.88
C TYR A 162 7.81 6.03 -15.56
N PHE A 163 8.69 7.04 -15.45
CA PHE A 163 10.04 7.03 -16.05
C PHE A 163 11.15 6.83 -15.01
N GLN A 164 10.81 6.57 -13.74
CA GLN A 164 11.77 6.46 -12.64
C GLN A 164 12.02 5.01 -12.16
N PHE A 165 11.60 4.01 -12.94
CA PHE A 165 11.82 2.59 -12.64
C PHE A 165 12.93 2.00 -13.51
#